data_AF-A0A0F8X5X4-F1
#
_entry.id   AF-A0A0F8X5X4-F1
#
_cell.length_a   1.000
_cell.length_b   1.000
_cell.length_c   1.000
_cell.angle_alpha   90.00
_cell.angle_beta   90.00
_cell.angle_gamma   90.00
#
_symmetry.space_group_name_H-M   'P 1'
#
loop_
_entity.id
_entity.type
_entity.pdbx_description
1 polymer ?
#
loop_
_entity_poly.entity_id
_entity_poly.type
_entity_poly.pdbx_seq_one_letter_code
_entity_poly.pdbx_strand_id
1 'polypeptide(L)'
;MSHLYHDEGPQGPGRRVMLATTVYDTPAAGYAFAMSRSRGVLHKAGINTEYALLTGNCHVDDARNVVVQQFLLSQCEELIFIDADVLWEPEDLLRLCG
;
A
#
# COMPACT_ATOMS: atom_id res chain seq x y z
N MET A 1 10.70 15.58 9.55
CA MET A 1 9.78 15.88 8.44
C MET A 1 9.28 14.55 7.92
N SER A 2 7.98 14.44 7.67
CA SER A 2 7.43 13.26 7.01
C SER A 2 7.51 13.39 5.49
N HIS A 3 7.50 12.27 4.78
CA HIS A 3 7.49 12.23 3.33
C HIS A 3 6.52 11.15 2.83
N LEU A 4 5.62 11.55 1.93
CA LEU A 4 4.68 10.65 1.28
C LEU A 4 5.21 10.27 -0.11
N TYR A 5 5.51 9.00 -0.30
CA TYR A 5 5.68 8.39 -1.61
C TYR A 5 4.34 7.81 -2.04
N HIS A 6 3.83 8.24 -3.20
CA HIS A 6 2.60 7.71 -3.77
C HIS A 6 2.86 7.29 -5.21
N ASP A 7 2.64 6.02 -5.50
CA ASP A 7 2.64 5.44 -6.83
C ASP A 7 1.20 5.11 -7.22
N GLU A 8 0.65 5.88 -8.16
CA GLU A 8 -0.72 5.74 -8.68
C GLU A 8 -0.92 4.44 -9.48
N GLY A 9 0.15 3.74 -9.84
CA GLY A 9 0.06 2.49 -10.58
C GLY A 9 -0.61 2.61 -11.95
N PRO A 10 -1.00 1.48 -12.55
CA PRO A 10 -1.64 1.47 -13.86
C PRO A 10 -3.05 2.06 -13.82
N GLN A 11 -3.32 2.96 -14.77
CA GLN A 11 -4.65 3.51 -14.98
C GLN A 11 -5.45 2.61 -15.93
N GLY A 12 -6.65 2.22 -15.53
CA GLY A 12 -7.58 1.46 -16.36
C GLY A 12 -8.89 1.07 -15.66
N PRO A 13 -9.83 0.47 -16.39
CA PRO A 13 -11.00 -0.18 -15.81
C PRO A 13 -10.57 -1.43 -15.03
N GLY A 14 -11.36 -1.79 -14.02
CA GLY A 14 -11.08 -2.92 -13.13
C GLY A 14 -11.00 -2.48 -11.66
N ARG A 15 -11.01 -3.46 -10.76
CA ARG A 15 -10.96 -3.24 -9.31
C ARG A 15 -9.66 -2.55 -8.91
N ARG A 16 -9.73 -1.60 -7.99
CA ARG A 16 -8.58 -0.78 -7.56
C ARG A 16 -8.42 -0.81 -6.05
N VAL A 17 -7.22 -1.19 -5.60
CA VAL A 17 -6.87 -1.27 -4.18
C VAL A 17 -5.69 -0.38 -3.88
N MET A 18 -5.79 0.46 -2.85
CA MET A 18 -4.67 1.20 -2.30
C MET A 18 -3.97 0.33 -1.25
N LEU A 19 -2.71 0.02 -1.49
CA LEU A 19 -1.82 -0.58 -0.50
C LEU A 19 -1.10 0.55 0.25
N ALA A 20 -1.17 0.55 1.57
CA ALA A 20 -0.76 1.68 2.38
C ALA A 20 0.15 1.26 3.53
N THR A 21 1.23 2.01 3.75
CA THR A 21 2.13 1.79 4.88
C THR A 21 2.59 3.12 5.46
N THR A 22 2.61 3.18 6.78
CA THR A 22 3.21 4.27 7.55
C THR A 22 4.39 3.73 8.33
N VAL A 23 5.49 4.49 8.37
CA VAL A 23 6.71 4.09 9.08
C VAL A 23 7.45 5.31 9.60
N TYR A 24 8.12 5.20 10.74
CA TYR A 24 8.92 6.32 11.26
C TYR A 24 10.21 6.51 10.46
N ASP A 25 11.00 5.44 10.29
CA ASP A 25 12.31 5.51 9.63
C ASP A 25 12.26 4.84 8.25
N THR A 26 12.53 3.53 8.19
CA THR A 26 12.54 2.77 6.94
C THR A 26 11.76 1.46 7.09
N PRO A 27 11.07 0.99 6.03
CA PRO A 27 10.44 -0.32 6.06
C PRO A 27 11.49 -1.44 6.04
N ALA A 28 11.12 -2.60 6.58
CA ALA A 28 11.98 -3.78 6.54
C ALA A 28 12.24 -4.23 5.09
N ALA A 29 13.43 -4.78 4.82
CA ALA A 29 13.77 -5.29 3.49
C ALA A 29 12.81 -6.41 3.04
N GLY A 30 12.37 -7.26 3.97
CA GLY A 30 11.38 -8.31 3.72
C GLY A 30 10.02 -7.74 3.29
N TYR A 31 9.56 -6.68 3.97
CA TYR A 31 8.36 -5.94 3.56
C TYR A 31 8.47 -5.44 2.12
N ALA A 32 9.59 -4.78 1.78
CA ALA A 32 9.79 -4.19 0.46
C ALA A 32 9.77 -5.26 -0.65
N PHE A 33 10.41 -6.40 -0.39
CA PHE A 33 10.40 -7.56 -1.27
C PHE A 33 8.98 -8.14 -1.46
N ALA A 34 8.26 -8.36 -0.37
CA ALA A 34 6.90 -8.89 -0.40
C ALA A 34 5.92 -7.95 -1.10
N MET A 35 6.00 -6.64 -0.83
CA MET A 35 5.18 -5.61 -1.47
C MET A 35 5.37 -5.60 -2.99
N SER A 36 6.62 -5.62 -3.46
CA SER A 36 6.93 -5.66 -4.89
C SER A 36 6.34 -6.89 -5.57
N ARG A 37 6.53 -8.08 -4.98
CA ARG A 37 5.96 -9.32 -5.53
C ARG A 37 4.42 -9.33 -5.50
N SER A 38 3.81 -8.82 -4.44
CA SER A 38 2.37 -8.78 -4.25
C SER A 38 1.67 -7.94 -5.31
N ARG A 39 2.21 -6.74 -5.62
CA ARG A 39 1.67 -5.89 -6.70
C ARG A 39 1.69 -6.63 -8.05
N GLY A 40 2.77 -7.34 -8.35
CA GLY A 40 2.86 -8.16 -9.56
C GLY A 40 1.84 -9.31 -9.62
N VAL A 41 1.53 -9.95 -8.49
CA VAL A 41 0.51 -11.00 -8.41
C VAL A 41 -0.91 -10.42 -8.54
N LEU A 42 -1.20 -9.31 -7.85
CA LEU A 42 -2.49 -8.62 -7.92
C LEU A 42 -2.78 -8.12 -9.34
N HIS A 43 -1.80 -7.50 -10.01
CA HIS A 43 -1.96 -7.04 -11.39
C HIS A 43 -2.26 -8.20 -12.34
N LYS A 44 -1.60 -9.35 -12.18
CA LYS A 44 -1.88 -10.57 -12.97
C LYS A 44 -3.28 -11.13 -12.73
N ALA A 45 -3.83 -10.91 -11.53
CA ALA A 45 -5.20 -11.26 -11.19
C ALA A 45 -6.24 -10.21 -11.64
N GLY A 46 -5.81 -9.13 -12.31
CA GLY A 46 -6.70 -8.06 -12.80
C GLY A 46 -7.08 -7.03 -11.74
N ILE A 47 -6.36 -7.00 -10.61
CA ILE A 47 -6.55 -6.02 -9.54
C ILE A 47 -5.47 -4.95 -9.70
N ASN A 48 -5.88 -3.72 -10.02
CA ASN A 48 -4.97 -2.59 -10.11
C ASN A 48 -4.61 -2.09 -8.71
N THR A 49 -3.35 -1.71 -8.49
CA THR A 49 -2.90 -1.27 -7.17
C THR A 49 -2.29 0.13 -7.21
N GLU A 50 -2.77 0.99 -6.32
CA GLU A 50 -2.02 2.18 -5.88
C GLU A 50 -1.17 1.82 -4.66
N TYR A 51 -0.05 2.50 -4.47
CA TYR A 51 0.81 2.29 -3.31
C TYR A 51 1.18 3.62 -2.64
N ALA A 52 0.85 3.74 -1.35
CA ALA A 52 1.18 4.88 -0.51
C ALA A 52 2.12 4.47 0.62
N LEU A 53 3.29 5.11 0.71
CA LEU A 53 4.26 4.95 1.78
C LEU A 53 4.54 6.30 2.43
N LEU A 54 4.13 6.46 3.68
CA LEU A 54 4.43 7.65 4.47
C LEU A 54 5.54 7.37 5.48
N THR A 55 6.69 8.02 5.30
CA THR A 55 7.84 7.92 6.20
C THR A 55 7.94 9.15 7.12
N GLY A 56 8.73 9.07 8.21
CA GLY A 56 9.14 10.25 9.00
C GLY A 56 8.09 10.81 9.96
N ASN A 57 7.03 10.05 10.29
CA ASN A 57 6.02 10.43 11.29
C ASN A 57 6.01 9.44 12.46
N CYS A 58 6.26 9.93 13.67
CA CYS A 58 6.25 9.12 14.90
C CYS A 58 4.83 8.88 15.44
N HIS A 59 3.84 9.67 15.00
CA HIS A 59 2.44 9.52 15.35
C HIS A 59 1.73 8.73 14.25
N VAL A 60 1.67 7.41 14.43
CA VAL A 60 1.08 6.48 13.47
C VAL A 60 -0.38 6.86 13.14
N ASP A 61 -1.13 7.35 14.11
CA ASP A 61 -2.53 7.76 13.91
C ASP A 61 -2.66 8.95 12.94
N ASP A 62 -1.85 10.00 13.13
CA ASP A 62 -1.80 11.14 12.22
C ASP A 62 -1.31 10.73 10.84
N ALA A 63 -0.33 9.83 10.79
CA ALA A 63 0.20 9.29 9.55
C ALA A 63 -0.88 8.54 8.76
N ARG A 64 -1.68 7.71 9.44
CA ARG A 64 -2.78 6.98 8.81
C ARG A 64 -3.87 7.94 8.31
N ASN A 65 -4.17 9.01 9.03
CA ASN A 65 -5.13 10.03 8.56
C ASN A 65 -4.70 10.69 7.24
N VAL A 66 -3.41 11.00 7.09
CA VAL A 66 -2.87 11.51 5.81
C VAL A 66 -3.08 10.51 4.68
N VAL A 67 -2.81 9.22 4.92
CA VAL A 67 -3.01 8.19 3.91
C VAL A 67 -4.50 7.96 3.59
N VAL A 68 -5.38 8.01 4.59
CA VAL A 68 -6.83 7.96 4.39
C VAL A 68 -7.29 9.13 3.52
N GLN A 69 -6.75 10.33 3.70
CA GLN A 69 -7.06 11.45 2.83
C GLN A 69 -6.68 11.16 1.37
N GLN A 70 -5.50 10.57 1.13
CA GLN A 70 -5.09 10.19 -0.23
C GLN A 70 -6.00 9.13 -0.83
N PHE A 71 -6.38 8.12 -0.03
CA PHE A 71 -7.35 7.11 -0.44
C PHE A 71 -8.68 7.75 -0.87
N LEU A 72 -9.23 8.66 -0.07
CA LEU A 72 -10.49 9.34 -0.36
C LEU A 72 -10.43 10.26 -1.61
N LEU A 73 -9.23 10.71 -1.99
CA LEU A 73 -9.01 11.49 -3.21
C LEU A 73 -8.70 10.63 -4.45
N SER A 74 -8.43 9.33 -4.24
CA SER A 74 -8.09 8.38 -5.30
C SER A 74 -9.33 7.77 -5.96
N GLN A 75 -9.10 6.90 -6.95
CA GLN A 75 -10.14 6.04 -7.54
C GLN A 75 -10.14 4.63 -6.94
N CYS A 76 -9.38 4.39 -5.87
CA CYS A 76 -9.37 3.09 -5.20
C CYS A 76 -10.69 2.85 -4.47
N GLU A 77 -11.16 1.60 -4.53
CA GLU A 77 -12.39 1.14 -3.88
C GLU A 77 -12.11 0.60 -2.48
N GLU A 78 -10.87 0.14 -2.26
CA GLU A 78 -10.42 -0.46 -1.01
C GLU A 78 -9.06 0.10 -0.58
N LEU A 79 -8.85 0.08 0.73
CA LEU A 79 -7.62 0.49 1.39
C LEU A 79 -7.14 -0.65 2.29
N ILE A 80 -5.89 -1.08 2.11
CA ILE A 80 -5.24 -2.06 2.97
C ILE A 80 -4.03 -1.42 3.62
N PHE A 81 -4.07 -1.31 4.95
CA PHE A 81 -2.89 -0.95 5.74
C PHE A 81 -2.02 -2.17 6.00
N ILE A 82 -0.72 -2.03 5.73
CA ILE A 82 0.29 -3.06 5.97
C ILE A 82 1.38 -2.44 6.83
N ASP A 83 1.71 -3.11 7.94
CA ASP A 83 2.77 -2.65 8.83
C ASP A 83 4.15 -2.82 8.16
N ALA A 84 5.06 -1.88 8.42
CA ALA A 84 6.33 -1.80 7.69
C ALA A 84 7.35 -2.89 8.05
N ASP A 85 7.07 -3.69 9.07
CA ASP A 85 7.92 -4.73 9.63
C ASP A 85 7.36 -6.16 9.44
N VAL A 86 6.24 -6.30 8.72
CA VAL A 86 5.69 -7.62 8.38
C VAL A 86 6.27 -8.19 7.08
N LEU A 87 6.31 -9.51 7.02
CA LEU A 87 6.65 -10.29 5.83
C LEU A 87 5.51 -11.27 5.54
N TRP A 88 5.17 -11.44 4.27
CA TRP A 88 4.09 -12.31 3.82
C TRP A 88 4.42 -12.91 2.46
N GLU A 89 3.69 -13.97 2.07
CA GLU A 89 3.72 -14.44 0.69
C GLU A 89 2.68 -13.68 -0.14
N PRO A 90 2.98 -13.30 -1.41
CA PRO A 90 2.08 -12.54 -2.28
C PRO A 90 0.64 -13.08 -2.37
N GLU A 91 0.51 -14.39 -2.32
CA GLU A 91 -0.77 -15.10 -2.41
C GLU A 91 -1.67 -14.82 -1.20
N ASP A 92 -1.09 -14.51 -0.02
CA ASP A 92 -1.86 -14.15 1.16
C ASP A 92 -2.57 -12.80 0.98
N LEU A 93 -1.88 -11.83 0.38
CA LEU A 93 -2.49 -10.54 0.05
C LEU A 93 -3.55 -10.66 -1.05
N LEU A 94 -3.32 -11.53 -2.04
CA LEU A 94 -4.33 -11.82 -3.06
C LEU A 94 -5.62 -12.37 -2.45
N ARG A 95 -5.53 -13.31 -1.50
CA ARG A 95 -6.71 -13.87 -0.81
C ARG A 95 -7.48 -12.83 0.00
N LEU A 96 -6.79 -11.85 0.59
CA LEU A 96 -7.46 -10.73 1.27
C LEU A 96 -8.22 -9.85 0.28
N CYS A 97 -7.69 -9.69 -0.92
CA CYS A 97 -8.33 -8.98 -2.01
C CYS A 97 -9.39 -9.82 -2.77
N GLY A 98 -9.71 -11.06 -2.38
CA GLY A 98 -10.78 -11.87 -3.01
C GLY A 98 -10.29 -12.90 -4.01
#